data_AF-A0A836XDZ1-F1
#
_entry.id   AF-A0A836XDZ1-F1
#
_cell.length_a   1.000
_cell.length_b   1.000
_cell.length_c   1.000
_cell.angle_alpha   90.00
_cell.angle_beta   90.00
_cell.angle_gamma   90.00
#
_symmetry.space_group_name_H-M   'P 1'
#
loop_
_entity.id
_entity.type
_entity.pdbx_description
1 polymer ?
#
loop_
_entity_poly.entity_id
_entity_poly.type
_entity_poly.pdbx_seq_one_letter_code
_entity_poly.pdbx_strand_id
1 'polypeptide(L)'
;MYHAKTLAALAAATLLYASAIEARPHRPTQVPNGTNIGCVLCHLNPGGGGARNPFGGEIENGFLSESDVVWGPELAALDSDGDGATNGQELLDADGLWAIGDDNPGNVDDVTLAGDDESFPPPPVATAVASSTWAQVKSAFRDLVD
;
A
#
# COMPACT_ATOMS: atom_id res chain seq x y z
N MET A 1 -10.51 18.17 -67.40
CA MET A 1 -10.42 16.88 -66.67
C MET A 1 -9.55 17.09 -65.44
N TYR A 2 -10.16 17.42 -64.30
CA TYR A 2 -9.49 17.81 -63.06
C TYR A 2 -9.79 16.79 -61.95
N HIS A 3 -9.25 15.57 -62.02
CA HIS A 3 -9.47 14.53 -60.99
C HIS A 3 -8.18 13.74 -60.72
N ALA A 4 -7.09 14.43 -60.34
CA ALA A 4 -5.84 13.72 -60.01
C ALA A 4 -4.97 14.46 -58.97
N LYS A 5 -5.55 15.32 -58.11
CA LYS A 5 -4.78 16.06 -57.10
C LYS A 5 -5.51 16.22 -55.77
N THR A 6 -6.19 15.18 -55.29
CA THR A 6 -6.87 15.21 -53.97
C THR A 6 -6.69 13.94 -53.15
N LEU A 7 -5.69 13.10 -53.47
CA LEU A 7 -5.42 11.88 -52.70
C LEU A 7 -4.07 11.87 -51.95
N ALA A 8 -3.31 12.96 -51.99
CA ALA A 8 -1.99 13.04 -51.35
C ALA A 8 -1.96 13.96 -50.11
N ALA A 9 -3.09 14.15 -49.42
CA ALA A 9 -3.17 14.99 -48.22
C ALA A 9 -3.91 14.33 -47.05
N LEU A 10 -3.92 12.99 -46.99
CA LEU A 10 -4.57 12.23 -45.91
C LEU A 10 -3.68 11.14 -45.29
N ALA A 11 -2.37 11.15 -45.57
CA ALA A 11 -1.48 10.05 -45.19
C ALA A 11 -0.37 10.40 -44.19
N ALA A 12 -0.30 11.62 -43.64
CA ALA A 12 0.81 11.99 -42.77
C ALA A 12 0.42 12.99 -41.69
N ALA A 13 -0.14 12.49 -40.58
CA ALA A 13 0.09 13.03 -39.23
C ALA A 13 -0.76 12.29 -38.17
N THR A 14 -0.77 10.97 -38.15
CA THR A 14 -1.01 10.26 -36.88
C THR A 14 0.31 10.24 -36.13
N LEU A 15 0.66 11.36 -35.48
CA LEU A 15 1.65 11.31 -34.40
C LEU A 15 1.05 10.41 -33.32
N LEU A 16 1.51 9.16 -33.28
CA LEU A 16 1.32 8.29 -32.13
C LEU A 16 2.04 8.97 -30.96
N TYR A 17 1.27 9.56 -30.05
CA TYR A 17 1.75 9.90 -28.73
C TYR A 17 2.11 8.57 -28.05
N ALA A 18 3.37 8.15 -28.17
CA ALA A 18 3.90 7.10 -27.33
C ALA A 18 3.95 7.68 -25.91
N SER A 19 2.95 7.36 -25.09
CA SER A 19 3.11 7.49 -23.66
C SER A 19 4.29 6.60 -23.27
N ALA A 20 5.26 7.15 -22.55
CA ALA A 20 6.27 6.34 -21.92
C ALA A 20 5.55 5.43 -20.92
N ILE A 21 5.39 4.15 -21.26
CA ILE A 21 5.11 3.11 -20.27
C ILE A 21 6.44 2.91 -19.55
N GLU A 22 6.65 3.72 -18.55
CA GLU A 22 7.84 3.61 -17.73
C GLU A 22 7.47 2.71 -16.55
N ALA A 23 8.04 1.51 -16.54
CA ALA A 23 7.87 0.59 -15.43
C ALA A 23 8.38 1.24 -14.14
N ARG A 24 7.77 0.89 -12.99
CA ARG A 24 8.15 1.40 -11.67
C ARG A 24 8.60 0.26 -10.74
N PRO A 25 9.57 -0.60 -11.18
CA PRO A 25 9.95 -1.80 -10.42
C PRO A 25 10.64 -1.48 -9.10
N HIS A 26 11.06 -0.23 -8.88
CA HIS A 26 11.72 0.21 -7.65
C HIS A 26 10.74 0.54 -6.51
N ARG A 27 9.44 0.77 -6.79
CA ARG A 27 8.47 1.16 -5.76
C ARG A 27 8.31 0.16 -4.61
N PRO A 28 8.34 -1.17 -4.83
CA PRO A 28 8.30 -2.12 -3.72
C PRO A 28 9.51 -2.04 -2.77
N THR A 29 10.61 -1.40 -3.16
CA THR A 29 11.76 -1.17 -2.26
C THR A 29 11.62 0.07 -1.40
N GLN A 30 10.50 0.80 -1.52
CA GLN A 30 10.22 2.07 -0.84
C GLN A 30 9.11 1.92 0.21
N VAL A 31 8.75 0.69 0.53
CA VAL A 31 7.71 0.30 1.48
C VAL A 31 8.25 -0.88 2.32
N PRO A 32 8.04 -0.94 3.64
CA PRO A 32 8.49 -2.06 4.46
C PRO A 32 7.91 -3.37 3.94
N ASN A 33 8.72 -4.42 3.96
CA ASN A 33 8.40 -5.75 3.44
C ASN A 33 7.99 -5.80 1.96
N GLY A 34 7.97 -4.68 1.22
CA GLY A 34 7.45 -4.63 -0.15
C GLY A 34 8.25 -5.46 -1.15
N THR A 35 9.56 -5.64 -0.95
CA THR A 35 10.37 -6.51 -1.80
C THR A 35 10.04 -8.00 -1.63
N ASN A 36 9.57 -8.40 -0.43
CA ASN A 36 9.13 -9.78 -0.18
C ASN A 36 7.81 -10.08 -0.90
N ILE A 37 6.97 -9.05 -1.07
CA ILE A 37 5.66 -9.14 -1.75
C ILE A 37 5.81 -9.00 -3.28
N GLY A 38 6.63 -8.04 -3.73
CA GLY A 38 6.82 -7.74 -5.14
C GLY A 38 5.68 -6.90 -5.74
N CYS A 39 5.45 -7.04 -7.05
CA CYS A 39 4.55 -6.14 -7.78
C CYS A 39 3.08 -6.22 -7.32
N VAL A 40 2.65 -7.34 -6.74
CA VAL A 40 1.27 -7.50 -6.24
C VAL A 40 0.95 -6.55 -5.09
N LEU A 41 1.97 -5.97 -4.43
CA LEU A 41 1.78 -4.95 -3.41
C LEU A 41 0.92 -3.80 -3.93
N CYS A 42 1.13 -3.35 -5.18
CA CYS A 42 0.42 -2.20 -5.75
C CYS A 42 -0.47 -2.55 -6.95
N HIS A 43 -0.42 -3.79 -7.45
CA HIS A 43 -1.06 -4.20 -8.69
C HIS A 43 -1.83 -5.51 -8.53
N LEU A 44 -2.95 -5.64 -9.24
CA LEU A 44 -3.68 -6.91 -9.32
C LEU A 44 -2.91 -7.97 -10.12
N ASN A 45 -2.00 -7.55 -11.00
CA ASN A 45 -1.16 -8.43 -11.79
C ASN A 45 0.19 -8.68 -11.07
N PRO A 46 0.59 -9.95 -10.83
CA PRO A 46 1.89 -10.26 -10.23
C PRO A 46 3.10 -9.85 -11.10
N GLY A 47 2.92 -9.67 -12.41
CA GLY A 47 3.94 -9.07 -13.27
C GLY A 47 4.03 -7.54 -13.17
N GLY A 48 3.19 -6.90 -12.35
CA GLY A 48 3.02 -5.46 -12.28
C GLY A 48 2.24 -4.87 -13.47
N GLY A 49 2.12 -3.54 -13.47
CA GLY A 49 1.35 -2.83 -14.49
C GLY A 49 -0.14 -3.16 -14.45
N GLY A 50 -0.89 -2.67 -15.44
CA GLY A 50 -2.35 -2.85 -15.47
C GLY A 50 -3.05 -2.13 -14.30
N ALA A 51 -4.20 -2.67 -13.89
CA ALA A 51 -4.97 -2.12 -12.79
C ALA A 51 -4.22 -2.22 -11.45
N ARG A 52 -4.31 -1.16 -10.66
CA ARG A 52 -3.82 -1.14 -9.28
C ARG A 52 -4.83 -1.82 -8.36
N ASN A 53 -4.34 -2.40 -7.28
CA ASN A 53 -5.17 -2.74 -6.13
C ASN A 53 -5.46 -1.46 -5.31
N PRO A 54 -6.31 -1.52 -4.27
CA PRO A 54 -6.62 -0.37 -3.43
C PRO A 54 -5.37 0.33 -2.85
N PHE A 55 -4.41 -0.41 -2.27
CA PHE A 55 -3.15 0.15 -1.77
C PHE A 55 -2.35 0.93 -2.83
N GLY A 56 -2.17 0.34 -4.02
CA GLY A 56 -1.50 1.00 -5.13
C GLY A 56 -2.25 2.23 -5.64
N GLY A 57 -3.58 2.23 -5.52
CA GLY A 57 -4.43 3.39 -5.77
C GLY A 57 -4.21 4.50 -4.75
N GLU A 58 -4.14 4.16 -3.46
CA GLU A 58 -3.84 5.09 -2.38
C GLU A 58 -2.48 5.76 -2.59
N ILE A 59 -1.44 4.96 -2.89
CA ILE A 59 -0.10 5.47 -3.23
C ILE A 59 -0.17 6.50 -4.35
N GLU A 60 -0.84 6.17 -5.46
CA GLU A 60 -0.94 7.09 -6.60
C GLU A 60 -1.63 8.41 -6.25
N ASN A 61 -2.67 8.34 -5.42
CA ASN A 61 -3.55 9.48 -5.16
C ASN A 61 -2.92 10.48 -4.19
N GLY A 62 -2.02 10.05 -3.30
CA GLY A 62 -1.54 10.90 -2.21
C GLY A 62 -0.12 10.69 -1.71
N PHE A 63 0.54 9.58 -2.07
CA PHE A 63 1.80 9.18 -1.44
C PHE A 63 2.92 8.97 -2.45
N LEU A 64 2.96 9.82 -3.48
CA LEU A 64 4.09 9.92 -4.39
C LEU A 64 4.78 11.29 -4.23
N SER A 65 6.11 11.24 -4.12
CA SER A 65 6.99 12.39 -4.35
C SER A 65 7.72 12.13 -5.65
N GLU A 66 7.40 12.92 -6.68
CA GLU A 66 7.80 12.65 -8.06
C GLU A 66 7.34 11.25 -8.55
N SER A 67 8.24 10.27 -8.59
CA SER A 67 7.94 8.89 -8.98
C SER A 67 8.09 7.88 -7.85
N ASP A 68 8.45 8.34 -6.65
CA ASP A 68 8.82 7.51 -5.51
C ASP A 68 7.73 7.47 -4.45
N VAL A 69 7.54 6.31 -3.83
CA VAL A 69 6.58 6.13 -2.74
C VAL A 69 7.07 6.87 -1.50
N VAL A 70 6.16 7.64 -0.91
CA VAL A 70 6.36 8.32 0.37
C VAL A 70 5.71 7.45 1.44
N TRP A 71 6.47 6.47 1.94
CA TRP A 71 6.08 5.74 3.14
C TRP A 71 6.24 6.63 4.38
N GLY A 72 5.31 6.50 5.32
CA GLY A 72 5.29 7.27 6.56
C GLY A 72 4.03 7.00 7.38
N PRO A 73 3.89 7.64 8.55
CA PRO A 73 2.79 7.40 9.48
C PRO A 73 1.41 7.57 8.85
N GLU A 74 1.25 8.52 7.93
CA GLU A 74 -0.03 8.78 7.28
C GLU A 74 -0.44 7.64 6.35
N LEU A 75 0.47 7.08 5.55
CA LEU A 75 0.16 5.93 4.69
C LEU A 75 -0.02 4.66 5.52
N ALA A 76 0.81 4.47 6.55
CA ALA A 76 0.76 3.31 7.44
C ALA A 76 -0.54 3.23 8.26
N ALA A 77 -1.17 4.37 8.56
CA ALA A 77 -2.40 4.45 9.34
C ALA A 77 -3.69 4.25 8.52
N LEU A 78 -3.60 4.26 7.19
CA LEU A 78 -4.74 3.99 6.32
C LEU A 78 -5.02 2.49 6.25
N ASP A 79 -6.29 2.15 6.09
CA ASP A 79 -6.79 0.82 5.74
C ASP A 79 -7.23 0.89 4.28
N SER A 80 -6.36 0.47 3.37
CA SER A 80 -6.52 0.76 1.94
C SER A 80 -7.57 -0.12 1.27
N ASP A 81 -7.77 -1.36 1.72
CA ASP A 81 -8.74 -2.30 1.16
C ASP A 81 -10.01 -2.48 2.01
N GLY A 82 -10.02 -2.01 3.25
CA GLY A 82 -11.20 -1.95 4.11
C GLY A 82 -11.44 -3.20 4.93
N ASP A 83 -10.40 -4.01 5.18
CA ASP A 83 -10.48 -5.25 5.95
C ASP A 83 -10.45 -5.01 7.49
N GLY A 84 -10.18 -3.78 7.92
CA GLY A 84 -10.08 -3.36 9.31
C GLY A 84 -8.67 -3.42 9.91
N ALA A 85 -7.65 -3.77 9.11
CA ALA A 85 -6.24 -3.62 9.42
C ALA A 85 -5.67 -2.42 8.66
N THR A 86 -4.71 -1.72 9.27
CA THR A 86 -4.02 -0.64 8.57
C THR A 86 -2.85 -1.19 7.76
N ASN A 87 -2.47 -0.50 6.69
CA ASN A 87 -1.31 -0.80 5.85
C ASN A 87 -0.04 -1.08 6.69
N GLY A 88 0.16 -0.30 7.75
CA GLY A 88 1.26 -0.47 8.69
C GLY A 88 1.16 -1.75 9.52
N GLN A 89 -0.04 -2.15 9.95
CA GLN A 89 -0.22 -3.42 10.67
C GLN A 89 0.11 -4.62 9.78
N GLU A 90 -0.30 -4.56 8.52
CA GLU A 90 -0.09 -5.62 7.53
C GLU A 90 1.36 -5.74 7.05
N LEU A 91 2.03 -4.60 6.87
CA LEU A 91 3.42 -4.53 6.45
C LEU A 91 4.40 -4.50 7.63
N LEU A 92 3.87 -4.74 8.84
CA LEU A 92 4.57 -4.87 10.12
C LEU A 92 5.29 -3.61 10.61
N ASP A 93 4.88 -2.44 10.13
CA ASP A 93 5.32 -1.11 10.54
C ASP A 93 4.12 -0.24 10.97
N ALA A 94 3.48 -0.61 12.09
CA ALA A 94 2.22 0.00 12.53
C ALA A 94 2.31 1.52 12.78
N ASP A 95 3.48 2.02 13.18
CA ASP A 95 3.70 3.45 13.43
C ASP A 95 4.22 4.20 12.18
N GLY A 96 4.47 3.51 11.07
CA GLY A 96 4.97 4.09 9.82
C GLY A 96 6.36 4.73 9.96
N LEU A 97 7.25 4.14 10.77
CA LEU A 97 8.56 4.70 11.09
C LEU A 97 9.69 4.11 10.25
N TRP A 98 9.44 3.04 9.50
CA TRP A 98 10.43 2.44 8.61
C TRP A 98 10.88 3.46 7.56
N ALA A 99 12.19 3.52 7.31
CA ALA A 99 12.77 4.32 6.25
C ALA A 99 13.62 3.45 5.31
N ILE A 100 13.82 3.94 4.08
CA ILE A 100 14.69 3.28 3.10
C ILE A 100 16.08 3.08 3.70
N GLY A 101 16.51 1.83 3.78
CA GLY A 101 17.79 1.41 4.34
C GLY A 101 17.68 0.72 5.70
N ASP A 102 16.52 0.80 6.36
CA ASP A 102 16.23 0.05 7.57
C ASP A 102 15.95 -1.43 7.25
N ASP A 103 16.26 -2.31 8.21
CA ASP A 103 15.83 -3.70 8.14
C ASP A 103 14.29 -3.77 8.14
N ASN A 104 13.74 -4.74 7.40
CA ASN A 104 12.29 -4.96 7.42
C ASN A 104 11.82 -5.32 8.84
N PRO A 105 10.72 -4.72 9.30
CA PRO A 105 10.20 -4.99 10.63
C PRO A 105 9.45 -6.32 10.66
N GLY A 106 9.43 -6.92 11.87
CA GLY A 106 8.66 -8.14 12.15
C GLY A 106 9.20 -9.40 11.49
N ASN A 107 8.38 -10.44 11.48
CA ASN A 107 8.64 -11.69 10.77
C ASN A 107 7.93 -11.65 9.42
N VAL A 108 8.65 -11.90 8.33
CA VAL A 108 8.10 -11.86 6.96
C VAL A 108 6.91 -12.81 6.76
N ASP A 109 6.84 -13.90 7.52
CA ASP A 109 5.73 -14.85 7.43
C ASP A 109 4.40 -14.29 7.97
N ASP A 110 4.45 -13.18 8.73
CA ASP A 110 3.28 -12.51 9.29
C ASP A 110 2.79 -11.34 8.39
N VAL A 111 3.49 -11.06 7.30
CA VAL A 111 3.14 -9.98 6.36
C VAL A 111 1.90 -10.36 5.54
N THR A 112 0.98 -9.40 5.40
CA THR A 112 -0.22 -9.53 4.56
C THR A 112 -0.23 -8.50 3.42
N LEU A 113 -1.32 -8.44 2.64
CA LEU A 113 -1.40 -7.67 1.39
C LEU A 113 -2.37 -6.52 1.55
N ALA A 114 -1.85 -5.31 1.78
CA ALA A 114 -2.65 -4.12 2.08
C ALA A 114 -3.62 -3.60 1.00
N GLY A 115 -3.74 -4.33 -0.10
CA GLY A 115 -4.70 -4.07 -1.16
C GLY A 115 -5.53 -5.29 -1.52
N ASP A 116 -5.69 -6.24 -0.61
CA ASP A 116 -6.44 -7.48 -0.77
C ASP A 116 -7.21 -7.78 0.52
N ASP A 117 -8.52 -7.49 0.52
CA ASP A 117 -9.41 -7.59 1.68
C ASP A 117 -9.61 -9.02 2.21
N GLU A 118 -9.13 -10.03 1.48
CA GLU A 118 -9.10 -11.43 1.89
C GLU A 118 -7.74 -11.85 2.48
N SER A 119 -6.76 -10.93 2.52
CA SER A 119 -5.40 -11.14 3.04
C SER A 119 -5.13 -10.20 4.22
N PHE A 120 -5.68 -10.56 5.39
CA PHE A 120 -5.63 -9.74 6.61
C PHE A 120 -4.87 -10.44 7.75
N PRO A 121 -4.28 -9.67 8.68
CA PRO A 121 -3.60 -10.23 9.85
C PRO A 121 -4.62 -10.93 10.76
N PRO A 122 -4.19 -11.93 11.55
CA PRO A 122 -5.07 -12.54 12.53
C PRO A 122 -5.60 -11.45 13.48
N PRO A 123 -6.88 -11.52 13.90
CA PRO A 123 -7.44 -10.54 14.81
C PRO A 123 -6.55 -10.43 16.05
N PRO A 124 -6.31 -9.21 16.57
CA PRO A 124 -5.41 -9.03 17.69
C PRO A 124 -5.82 -9.96 18.81
N VAL A 125 -4.89 -10.83 19.24
CA VAL A 125 -5.12 -11.71 20.38
C VAL A 125 -5.55 -10.79 21.52
N ALA A 126 -6.73 -10.98 22.08
CA ALA A 126 -7.23 -10.17 23.18
C ALA A 126 -6.24 -10.29 24.34
N THR A 127 -5.26 -9.38 24.39
CA THR A 127 -4.31 -9.32 25.49
C THR A 127 -5.13 -8.92 26.71
N ALA A 128 -4.81 -9.53 27.85
CA ALA A 128 -5.62 -9.43 29.08
C ALA A 128 -5.94 -7.98 29.52
N VAL A 129 -5.20 -7.00 29.00
CA VAL A 129 -5.43 -5.56 29.20
C VAL A 129 -6.78 -5.08 28.65
N ALA A 130 -7.31 -5.67 27.58
CA ALA A 130 -8.68 -5.37 27.11
C ALA A 130 -9.76 -6.06 27.96
N SER A 131 -9.39 -7.12 28.69
CA SER A 131 -10.31 -7.87 29.56
C SER A 131 -10.35 -7.37 31.00
N SER A 132 -9.47 -6.43 31.40
CA SER A 132 -9.60 -5.79 32.69
C SER A 132 -10.84 -4.92 32.70
N THR A 133 -11.93 -5.50 33.19
CA THR A 133 -13.18 -4.76 33.43
C THR A 133 -12.86 -3.56 34.31
N TRP A 134 -13.56 -2.44 34.11
CA TRP A 134 -13.50 -1.28 35.00
C TRP A 134 -13.71 -1.64 36.49
N ALA A 135 -14.30 -2.80 36.79
CA ALA A 135 -14.42 -3.36 38.13
C ALA A 135 -13.07 -3.81 38.73
N GLN A 136 -12.20 -4.44 37.94
CA GLN A 136 -10.86 -4.87 38.40
C GLN A 136 -9.95 -3.66 38.66
N VAL A 137 -10.01 -2.65 37.78
CA VAL A 137 -9.29 -1.38 37.97
C VAL A 137 -9.72 -0.71 39.28
N LYS A 138 -11.04 -0.59 39.53
CA LYS A 138 -11.58 0.00 40.77
C LYS A 138 -11.29 -0.82 42.04
N SER A 139 -11.07 -2.12 41.93
CA SER A 139 -10.68 -2.95 43.07
C SER A 139 -9.23 -2.70 43.44
N ALA A 140 -8.33 -2.73 42.44
CA ALA A 140 -6.91 -2.50 42.65
C ALA A 140 -6.61 -1.13 43.26
N PHE A 141 -7.35 -0.08 42.84
CA PHE A 141 -7.19 1.25 43.45
C PHE A 141 -7.70 1.32 44.89
N ARG A 142 -8.68 0.50 45.29
CA ARG A 142 -9.23 0.52 46.65
C ARG A 142 -8.25 -0.09 47.65
N ASP A 143 -7.59 -1.18 47.26
CA ASP A 143 -6.60 -1.89 48.08
C ASP A 143 -5.30 -1.08 48.29
N LEU A 144 -5.13 0.05 47.60
CA LEU A 144 -4.00 0.97 47.70
C LEU A 144 -4.27 2.17 48.62
N VAL A 145 -5.52 2.38 49.06
CA VAL A 145 -5.92 3.51 49.91
C VAL A 145 -6.32 3.10 51.33
N ASP A 146 -6.28 1.80 51.63
CA ASP A 146 -6.44 1.21 52.98
C ASP A 146 -5.07 0.77 53.53
#